data_AF-A0AAW9JB26-F1
#
_entry.id   AF-A0AAW9JB26-F1
#
_cell.length_a   1.000
_cell.length_b   1.000
_cell.length_c   1.000
_cell.angle_alpha   90.00
_cell.angle_beta   90.00
_cell.angle_gamma   90.00
#
_symmetry.space_group_name_H-M   'P 1'
#
loop_
_entity.id
_entity.type
_entity.pdbx_description
1 polymer ?
#
loop_
_entity_poly.entity_id
_entity_poly.type
_entity_poly.pdbx_seq_one_letter_code
_entity_poly.pdbx_strand_id
1 'polypeptide(L)'
;FIPEDPYGTITSPGNATVLVTAAAYNQNNNNILNYSGMAFNTNYAGVIDVAAGGVNALTVAPNNKTAIVNGTSVAAAIVSGACSMLFEWGDVQGNNPNMYAQTIKAYLARGVTQRPGDVYPNPQWGYGILNIFVMFQNIT
;
A
#
# COMPACT_ATOMS: atom_id res chain seq x y z
N PHE A 1 -13.11 21.70 -11.14
CA PHE A 1 -13.02 22.83 -10.19
C PHE A 1 -11.78 23.62 -10.54
N ILE A 2 -11.72 24.93 -10.29
CA ILE A 2 -10.53 25.75 -10.58
C ILE A 2 -10.27 26.66 -9.36
N PRO A 3 -9.12 26.53 -8.67
CA PRO A 3 -8.10 25.49 -8.81
C PRO A 3 -8.53 24.14 -8.19
N GLU A 4 -7.99 23.01 -8.68
CA GLU A 4 -8.15 21.71 -8.02
C GLU A 4 -7.17 21.52 -6.85
N ASP A 5 -7.67 20.94 -5.75
CA ASP A 5 -6.84 20.43 -4.66
C ASP A 5 -6.60 18.93 -4.89
N PRO A 6 -5.36 18.46 -5.07
CA PRO A 6 -5.07 17.04 -5.27
C PRO A 6 -5.20 16.21 -3.98
N TYR A 7 -5.24 16.85 -2.81
CA TYR A 7 -5.31 16.18 -1.50
C TYR A 7 -6.75 15.84 -1.08
N GLY A 8 -6.90 14.87 -0.18
CA GLY A 8 -8.21 14.47 0.35
C GLY A 8 -9.06 13.70 -0.67
N THR A 9 -8.44 13.05 -1.64
CA THR A 9 -9.08 12.35 -2.76
C THR A 9 -9.22 10.84 -2.52
N ILE A 10 -8.93 10.36 -1.31
CA ILE A 10 -9.10 8.96 -0.92
C ILE A 10 -10.58 8.58 -0.90
N THR A 11 -10.89 7.46 -1.55
CA THR A 11 -12.22 6.85 -1.54
C THR A 11 -12.54 6.22 -0.19
N SER A 12 -13.68 6.58 0.40
CA SER A 12 -14.27 5.83 1.53
C SER A 12 -14.59 4.39 1.08
N PRO A 13 -14.27 3.34 1.85
CA PRO A 13 -13.88 3.35 3.28
C PRO A 13 -12.37 3.47 3.56
N GLY A 14 -11.52 3.74 2.56
CA GLY A 14 -10.06 3.77 2.70
C GLY A 14 -9.49 4.83 3.65
N ASN A 15 -10.32 5.73 4.17
CA ASN A 15 -9.97 6.70 5.19
C ASN A 15 -10.17 6.18 6.64
N ALA A 16 -10.62 4.93 6.82
CA ALA A 16 -10.80 4.33 8.14
C ALA A 16 -9.47 3.90 8.78
N THR A 17 -9.30 4.15 10.08
CA THR A 17 -8.05 3.87 10.81
C THR A 17 -7.75 2.37 10.99
N VAL A 18 -8.78 1.53 10.95
CA VAL A 18 -8.71 0.09 11.20
C VAL A 18 -8.37 -0.74 9.96
N LEU A 19 -8.38 -0.13 8.77
CA LEU A 19 -8.08 -0.81 7.51
C LEU A 19 -6.61 -0.65 7.14
N VAL A 20 -6.13 -1.57 6.29
CA VAL A 20 -4.86 -1.40 5.57
C VAL A 20 -5.17 -0.68 4.26
N THR A 21 -4.63 0.52 4.08
CA THR A 21 -4.89 1.34 2.89
C THR A 21 -3.65 1.41 2.01
N ALA A 22 -3.81 1.06 0.73
CA ALA A 22 -2.73 1.00 -0.24
C ALA A 22 -2.83 2.15 -1.28
N ALA A 23 -1.74 2.89 -1.45
CA ALA A 23 -1.57 3.80 -2.59
C ALA A 23 -1.01 3.06 -3.81
N ALA A 24 -1.26 3.57 -5.01
CA ALA A 24 -0.62 3.08 -6.21
C ALA A 24 0.52 4.00 -6.64
N TYR A 25 1.59 3.38 -7.14
CA TYR A 25 2.63 4.10 -7.85
C TYR A 25 3.05 3.40 -9.13
N ASN A 26 3.77 4.14 -9.98
CA ASN A 26 4.35 3.56 -11.18
C ASN A 26 5.67 2.87 -10.85
N GLN A 27 5.65 1.54 -10.80
CA GLN A 27 6.83 0.74 -10.46
C GLN A 27 7.93 0.75 -11.52
N ASN A 28 7.68 1.30 -12.71
CA ASN A 28 8.68 1.37 -13.78
C ASN A 28 9.59 2.61 -13.66
N ASN A 29 9.14 3.65 -12.96
CA ASN A 29 9.88 4.91 -12.82
C ASN A 29 9.79 5.55 -11.42
N ASN A 30 9.16 4.87 -10.45
CA ASN A 30 8.96 5.34 -9.09
C ASN A 30 8.19 6.66 -8.96
N ASN A 31 7.32 7.00 -9.93
CA ASN A 31 6.53 8.23 -9.86
C ASN A 31 5.15 8.03 -9.24
N ILE A 32 4.62 9.14 -8.71
CA ILE A 32 3.23 9.26 -8.26
C ILE A 32 2.29 9.13 -9.46
N LEU A 33 1.12 8.55 -9.24
CA LEU A 33 0.07 8.41 -10.24
C LEU A 33 -1.05 9.41 -9.99
N ASN A 34 -1.48 10.12 -11.03
CA ASN A 34 -2.54 11.13 -10.94
C ASN A 34 -3.90 10.56 -10.51
N TYR A 35 -4.12 9.26 -10.71
CA TYR A 35 -5.34 8.56 -10.29
C TYR A 35 -5.22 7.89 -8.91
N SER A 36 -4.05 7.95 -8.26
CA SER A 36 -3.92 7.45 -6.88
C SER A 36 -4.47 8.50 -5.93
N GLY A 37 -5.47 8.14 -5.14
CA GLY A 37 -6.01 9.00 -4.11
C GLY A 37 -4.94 9.40 -3.09
N MET A 38 -4.98 10.65 -2.65
CA MET A 38 -4.04 11.21 -1.68
C MET A 38 -4.78 11.56 -0.39
N ALA A 39 -4.12 11.38 0.75
CA ALA A 39 -4.67 11.79 2.04
C ALA A 39 -4.71 13.33 2.14
N PHE A 40 -5.36 13.86 3.18
CA PHE A 40 -5.33 15.30 3.44
C PHE A 40 -3.93 15.74 3.84
N ASN A 41 -3.47 16.90 3.34
CA ASN A 41 -2.15 17.44 3.67
C ASN A 41 -1.96 17.76 5.17
N THR A 42 -3.04 17.97 5.92
CA THR A 42 -2.99 18.28 7.37
C THR A 42 -3.17 17.05 8.26
N ASN A 43 -3.74 15.95 7.76
CA ASN A 43 -4.05 14.75 8.53
C ASN A 43 -3.86 13.48 7.67
N TYR A 44 -2.61 13.22 7.27
CA TYR A 44 -2.25 12.10 6.41
C TYR A 44 -1.70 10.88 7.16
N ALA A 45 -1.25 11.07 8.40
CA ALA A 45 -0.58 10.01 9.15
C ALA A 45 -1.53 8.82 9.39
N GLY A 46 -1.11 7.63 8.94
CA GLY A 46 -1.88 6.39 9.09
C GLY A 46 -3.12 6.27 8.22
N VAL A 47 -3.37 7.22 7.30
CA VAL A 47 -4.46 7.13 6.32
C VAL A 47 -4.08 6.24 5.14
N ILE A 48 -2.87 6.42 4.61
CA ILE A 48 -2.24 5.50 3.67
C ILE A 48 -1.14 4.79 4.45
N ASP A 49 -1.15 3.46 4.42
CA ASP A 49 -0.14 2.68 5.11
C ASP A 49 1.09 2.49 4.23
N VAL A 50 0.90 1.98 3.01
CA VAL A 50 1.99 1.70 2.08
C VAL A 50 1.56 1.94 0.64
N ALA A 51 2.53 2.18 -0.24
CA ALA A 51 2.32 2.21 -1.68
C ALA A 51 2.79 0.91 -2.33
N ALA A 52 2.06 0.43 -3.34
CA ALA A 52 2.45 -0.71 -4.16
C ALA A 52 2.31 -0.41 -5.66
N GLY A 53 2.98 -1.21 -6.49
CA GLY A 53 2.97 -1.03 -7.94
C GLY A 53 1.56 -1.19 -8.50
N GLY A 54 1.12 -0.23 -9.31
CA GLY A 54 -0.26 -0.19 -9.83
C GLY A 54 -0.36 0.06 -11.32
N VAL A 55 0.73 -0.12 -12.08
CA VAL A 55 0.80 0.15 -13.53
C VAL A 55 1.11 -1.13 -14.30
N ASN A 56 0.49 -1.34 -15.44
CA ASN A 56 0.78 -2.43 -16.38
C ASN A 56 0.88 -3.83 -15.72
N ALA A 57 0.01 -4.12 -14.75
CA ALA A 57 0.02 -5.41 -14.09
C ALA A 57 -0.68 -6.47 -14.96
N LEU A 58 0.02 -7.56 -15.26
CA LEU A 58 -0.57 -8.71 -15.93
C LEU A 58 -1.40 -9.51 -14.91
N THR A 59 -2.68 -9.69 -15.18
CA THR A 59 -3.62 -10.43 -14.33
C THR A 59 -4.47 -11.39 -15.14
N VAL A 60 -5.22 -12.25 -14.43
CA VAL A 60 -6.21 -13.16 -15.01
C VAL A 60 -7.46 -12.39 -15.45
N ALA A 61 -8.06 -12.83 -16.55
CA ALA A 61 -9.28 -12.29 -17.10
C ALA A 61 -10.28 -13.41 -17.43
N PRO A 62 -11.59 -13.10 -17.51
CA PRO A 62 -12.60 -14.09 -17.88
C PRO A 62 -12.28 -14.83 -19.19
N ASN A 63 -12.78 -16.06 -19.30
CA ASN A 63 -12.58 -16.95 -20.46
C ASN A 63 -11.13 -17.43 -20.63
N ASN A 64 -10.44 -17.73 -19.52
CA ASN A 64 -9.06 -18.24 -19.52
C ASN A 64 -8.08 -17.32 -20.27
N LYS A 65 -8.26 -16.00 -20.10
CA LYS A 65 -7.43 -14.97 -20.71
C LYS A 65 -6.57 -14.29 -19.67
N THR A 66 -5.62 -13.50 -20.14
CA THR A 66 -4.90 -12.53 -19.33
C THR A 66 -5.23 -11.12 -19.80
N ALA A 67 -5.10 -10.16 -18.91
CA ALA A 67 -5.27 -8.74 -19.20
C ALA A 67 -4.20 -7.92 -18.48
N ILE A 68 -3.86 -6.78 -19.07
CA ILE A 68 -3.00 -5.77 -18.44
C ILE A 68 -3.93 -4.72 -17.81
N VAL A 69 -3.77 -4.50 -16.51
CA VAL A 69 -4.62 -3.58 -15.74
C VAL A 69 -3.80 -2.55 -14.97
N ASN A 70 -4.42 -1.42 -14.67
CA ASN A 70 -3.87 -0.30 -13.91
C ASN A 70 -4.83 0.08 -12.78
N GLY A 71 -4.30 0.58 -11.67
CA GLY A 71 -5.12 1.19 -10.62
C GLY A 71 -4.63 0.91 -9.21
N THR A 72 -5.23 1.63 -8.25
CA THR A 72 -5.08 1.36 -6.81
C THR A 72 -5.64 0.02 -6.39
N SER A 73 -6.58 -0.56 -7.16
CA SER A 73 -7.07 -1.92 -6.99
C SER A 73 -5.96 -2.97 -7.13
N VAL A 74 -5.02 -2.76 -8.07
CA VAL A 74 -3.85 -3.63 -8.26
C VAL A 74 -2.94 -3.53 -7.04
N ALA A 75 -2.62 -2.31 -6.61
CA ALA A 75 -1.79 -2.07 -5.44
C ALA A 75 -2.38 -2.72 -4.18
N ALA A 76 -3.70 -2.57 -3.96
CA ALA A 76 -4.41 -3.21 -2.86
C ALA A 76 -4.31 -4.74 -2.90
N ALA A 77 -4.42 -5.37 -4.08
CA ALA A 77 -4.25 -6.81 -4.22
C ALA A 77 -2.83 -7.28 -3.85
N ILE A 78 -1.80 -6.53 -4.25
CA ILE A 78 -0.40 -6.83 -3.90
C ILE A 78 -0.18 -6.72 -2.38
N VAL A 79 -0.67 -5.64 -1.76
CA VAL A 79 -0.55 -5.45 -0.30
C VAL A 79 -1.32 -6.55 0.45
N SER A 80 -2.49 -6.97 -0.05
CA SER A 80 -3.24 -8.10 0.50
C SER A 80 -2.42 -9.41 0.48
N GLY A 81 -1.68 -9.66 -0.61
CA GLY A 81 -0.75 -10.78 -0.68
C GLY A 81 0.36 -10.73 0.38
N ALA A 82 0.93 -9.55 0.63
CA ALA A 82 1.91 -9.36 1.69
C ALA A 82 1.30 -9.58 3.09
N CYS A 83 0.07 -9.11 3.33
CA CYS A 83 -0.67 -9.41 4.56
C CYS A 83 -0.89 -10.91 4.74
N SER A 84 -1.22 -11.64 3.66
CA SER A 84 -1.37 -13.10 3.71
C SER A 84 -0.07 -13.80 4.13
N MET A 85 1.08 -13.33 3.64
CA MET A 85 2.37 -13.87 4.06
C MET A 85 2.66 -13.60 5.54
N LEU A 86 2.28 -12.42 6.04
CA LEU A 86 2.39 -12.09 7.46
C LEU A 86 1.48 -12.97 8.32
N PHE A 87 0.26 -13.27 7.88
CA PHE A 87 -0.63 -14.20 8.58
C PHE A 87 -0.06 -15.62 8.65
N GLU A 88 0.48 -16.12 7.53
CA GLU A 88 1.15 -17.41 7.49
C GLU A 88 2.32 -17.47 8.47
N TRP A 89 3.19 -16.46 8.43
CA TRP A 89 4.33 -16.39 9.33
C TRP A 89 3.92 -16.21 10.80
N GLY A 90 2.97 -15.32 11.09
CA GLY A 90 2.63 -14.96 12.46
C GLY A 90 1.71 -15.99 13.13
N ASP A 91 0.56 -16.25 12.52
CA ASP A 91 -0.51 -17.05 13.13
C ASP A 91 -0.30 -18.55 12.84
N VAL A 92 -0.14 -18.93 11.56
CA VAL A 92 -0.06 -20.34 11.16
C VAL A 92 1.22 -21.00 11.65
N GLN A 93 2.36 -20.33 11.53
CA GLN A 93 3.65 -20.83 12.01
C GLN A 93 3.90 -20.53 13.50
N GLY A 94 2.99 -19.80 14.17
CA GLY A 94 3.05 -19.50 15.59
C GLY A 94 4.14 -18.52 16.01
N ASN A 95 4.74 -17.75 15.09
CA ASN A 95 5.77 -16.77 15.45
C ASN A 95 5.21 -15.53 16.16
N ASN A 96 3.95 -15.17 15.89
CA ASN A 96 3.23 -14.11 16.59
C ASN A 96 1.72 -14.40 16.59
N PRO A 97 1.16 -14.99 17.66
CA PRO A 97 -0.25 -15.38 17.70
C PRO A 97 -1.25 -14.21 17.79
N ASN A 98 -0.78 -12.95 17.84
CA ASN A 98 -1.64 -11.76 17.94
C ASN A 98 -1.54 -10.88 16.69
N MET A 99 -1.70 -11.48 15.50
CA MET A 99 -1.69 -10.79 14.20
C MET A 99 -2.98 -10.02 13.92
N TYR A 100 -3.25 -8.97 14.72
CA TYR A 100 -4.33 -8.03 14.46
C TYR A 100 -3.96 -7.00 13.39
N ALA A 101 -4.97 -6.28 12.88
CA ALA A 101 -4.77 -5.25 11.85
C ALA A 101 -3.68 -4.22 12.22
N GLN A 102 -3.64 -3.76 13.47
CA GLN A 102 -2.61 -2.82 13.93
C GLN A 102 -1.19 -3.42 13.90
N THR A 103 -1.07 -4.70 14.28
CA THR A 103 0.20 -5.45 14.20
C THR A 103 0.68 -5.57 12.75
N ILE A 104 -0.22 -5.89 11.83
CA ILE A 104 0.06 -5.98 10.40
C ILE A 104 0.49 -4.62 9.84
N LYS A 105 -0.25 -3.55 10.17
CA LYS A 105 0.10 -2.17 9.77
C LYS A 105 1.51 -1.79 10.25
N ALA A 106 1.87 -2.16 11.48
CA ALA A 106 3.20 -1.91 12.01
C ALA A 106 4.30 -2.67 11.25
N TYR A 107 4.08 -3.94 10.89
CA TYR A 107 5.04 -4.69 10.07
C TYR A 107 5.16 -4.11 8.66
N LEU A 108 4.05 -3.77 8.02
CA LEU A 108 4.06 -3.13 6.70
C LEU A 108 4.82 -1.81 6.72
N ALA A 109 4.56 -0.95 7.72
CA ALA A 109 5.24 0.34 7.87
C ALA A 109 6.75 0.20 8.13
N ARG A 110 7.19 -0.84 8.85
CA ARG A 110 8.61 -1.16 9.06
C ARG A 110 9.26 -1.81 7.83
N GLY A 111 8.47 -2.39 6.95
CA GLY A 111 8.88 -3.12 5.76
C GLY A 111 8.84 -2.31 4.46
N VAL A 112 9.10 -1.01 4.53
CA VAL A 112 9.01 -0.11 3.37
C VAL A 112 10.39 0.33 2.86
N THR A 113 10.47 0.57 1.55
CA THR A 113 11.53 1.35 0.93
C THR A 113 11.07 2.80 0.73
N GLN A 114 11.92 3.76 1.08
CA GLN A 114 11.65 5.18 0.92
C GLN A 114 12.41 5.74 -0.29
N ARG A 115 11.77 6.65 -1.04
CA ARG A 115 12.42 7.33 -2.17
C ARG A 115 13.35 8.42 -1.64
N PRO A 116 14.58 8.54 -2.16
CA PRO A 116 15.47 9.63 -1.78
C PRO A 116 14.83 11.00 -2.07
N GLY A 117 14.86 11.90 -1.09
CA GLY A 117 14.34 13.26 -1.20
C GLY A 117 12.89 13.45 -0.76
N ASP A 118 12.11 12.38 -0.61
CA ASP A 118 10.77 12.45 -0.04
C ASP A 118 10.84 12.38 1.50
N VAL A 119 9.96 13.10 2.19
CA VAL A 119 9.76 13.00 3.64
C VAL A 119 8.64 12.00 3.91
N TYR A 120 8.81 11.12 4.88
CA TYR A 120 7.83 10.10 5.24
C TYR A 120 7.43 10.18 6.73
N PRO A 121 6.17 9.84 7.08
CA PRO A 121 5.10 9.52 6.15
C PRO A 121 4.65 10.76 5.35
N ASN A 122 3.99 10.54 4.20
CA ASN A 122 3.42 11.62 3.40
C ASN A 122 2.03 11.26 2.82
N PRO A 123 1.26 12.25 2.35
CA PRO A 123 -0.10 12.03 1.84
C PRO A 123 -0.22 11.14 0.60
N GLN A 124 0.86 10.92 -0.15
CA GLN A 124 0.83 10.22 -1.44
C GLN A 124 1.28 8.75 -1.32
N TRP A 125 2.19 8.45 -0.39
CA TRP A 125 2.86 7.16 -0.27
C TRP A 125 2.68 6.50 1.10
N GLY A 126 2.07 7.18 2.07
CA GLY A 126 2.01 6.69 3.43
C GLY A 126 3.41 6.59 4.03
N TYR A 127 3.75 5.44 4.60
CA TYR A 127 5.08 5.18 5.17
C TYR A 127 6.16 4.90 4.11
N GLY A 128 5.78 4.50 2.90
CA GLY A 128 6.72 4.21 1.82
C GLY A 128 6.24 3.12 0.86
N ILE A 129 7.16 2.64 0.02
CA ILE A 129 6.92 1.59 -0.97
C ILE A 129 7.02 0.23 -0.28
N LEU A 130 6.00 -0.61 -0.43
CA LEU A 130 6.02 -1.98 0.09
C LEU A 130 7.26 -2.74 -0.39
N ASN A 131 8.03 -3.30 0.55
CA ASN A 131 9.17 -4.15 0.28
C ASN A 131 9.11 -5.40 1.16
N ILE A 132 8.58 -6.49 0.59
CA ILE A 132 8.37 -7.76 1.30
C ILE A 132 9.68 -8.31 1.88
N PHE A 133 10.80 -8.15 1.17
CA PHE A 133 12.10 -8.63 1.66
C PHE A 133 12.53 -7.87 2.91
N VAL A 134 12.51 -6.54 2.87
CA VAL A 134 12.86 -5.69 4.03
C VAL A 134 11.86 -5.89 5.16
N MET A 135 10.58 -6.10 4.85
CA MET A 135 9.54 -6.43 5.82
C MET A 135 9.95 -7.64 6.65
N PHE A 136 10.28 -8.78 6.03
CA PHE A 136 10.69 -9.99 6.75
C PHE A 136 12.08 -9.88 7.37
N GLN A 137 12.99 -9.12 6.77
CA GLN A 137 14.31 -8.86 7.36
C GLN A 137 14.21 -8.08 8.68
N ASN A 138 13.25 -7.17 8.79
CA ASN A 138 13.05 -6.33 9.98
C ASN A 138 12.19 -7.00 11.07
N ILE A 139 11.71 -8.22 10.83
CA ILE A 139 10.89 -9.01 11.77
C ILE A 139 11.77 -9.79 12.75
N THR A 140 12.98 -10.17 12.33
CA THR A 140 14.02 -10.82 13.16
C THR A 140 14.92 -9.81 13.83
#